data_AF-A0A2A6C308-F1
#
_entry.id   AF-A0A2A6C308-F1
#
_cell.length_a   1.000
_cell.length_b   1.000
_cell.length_c   1.000
_cell.angle_alpha   90.00
_cell.angle_beta   90.00
_cell.angle_gamma   90.00
#
_symmetry.space_group_name_H-M   'P 1'
#
loop_
_entity.id
_entity.type
_entity.pdbx_description
1 polymer ?
#
loop_
_entity_poly.entity_id
_entity_poly.type
_entity_poly.pdbx_seq_one_letter_code
_entity_poly.pdbx_strand_id
1 'polypeptide(L)'
;MELERPQLYYFLLPFTIISLFLYTQILYEIYHKRGFVIYDSFFYRMICSQSMYDISYVIMYFAMEIPQDWPSMYGFLLGMNGTVLPQLTLGVTMMAISRMMLVCHPTHCFTKNLKHLSVKEVMFFHLTVPALYACFIIIAQDWRSYDFVYKANRVTRVGSDESIALNSNVLCASSFTGGLMSSLCYIRVFLALRKRIFTPAASSSLRSWRSEISILIISFVLFCALCTLAAYFVCNLLFVGSDWSVFYTIRKHFYAFSFFISTANPWCLMITSESMRSSIVHRCLPSFFLRLPLCIRFCPPNKTTTTGESSVNGANKLVAPKQVFTTAM
;
A
#
# COMPACT_ATOMS: atom_id res chain seq x y z
N MET A 1 -10.12 -22.22 -23.79
CA MET A 1 -11.23 -21.26 -23.74
C MET A 1 -10.63 -19.93 -23.31
N GLU A 2 -10.30 -19.05 -24.25
CA GLU A 2 -9.79 -17.72 -23.92
C GLU A 2 -10.97 -16.93 -23.35
N LEU A 3 -10.97 -16.71 -22.04
CA LEU A 3 -11.92 -15.78 -21.45
C LEU A 3 -11.65 -14.42 -22.09
N GLU A 4 -12.62 -13.87 -22.83
CA GLU A 4 -12.49 -12.53 -23.36
C GLU A 4 -12.27 -11.57 -22.18
N ARG A 5 -11.09 -10.95 -22.13
CA ARG A 5 -10.69 -9.94 -21.13
C ARG A 5 -11.76 -8.94 -20.70
N PRO A 6 -12.69 -8.45 -21.56
CA PRO A 6 -13.85 -7.68 -21.12
C PRO A 6 -14.59 -8.27 -19.92
N GLN A 7 -14.73 -9.60 -19.82
CA GLN A 7 -15.38 -10.27 -18.70
C GLN A 7 -14.67 -10.03 -17.37
N LEU A 8 -13.34 -10.02 -17.38
CA LEU A 8 -12.57 -9.79 -16.17
C LEU A 8 -12.70 -8.35 -15.65
N TYR A 9 -12.82 -7.38 -16.56
CA TYR A 9 -13.03 -5.99 -16.17
C TYR A 9 -14.37 -5.75 -15.48
N TYR A 10 -15.42 -6.49 -15.83
CA TYR A 10 -16.69 -6.44 -15.11
C TYR A 10 -16.57 -6.88 -13.65
N PHE A 11 -15.65 -7.79 -13.32
CA PHE A 11 -15.36 -8.17 -11.94
C PHE A 11 -14.38 -7.21 -11.25
N LEU A 12 -13.35 -6.76 -11.97
CA LEU A 12 -12.33 -5.89 -11.41
C LEU A 12 -12.86 -4.49 -11.12
N LEU A 13 -13.72 -3.92 -11.97
CA LEU A 13 -14.19 -2.55 -11.83
C LEU A 13 -14.96 -2.31 -10.51
N PRO A 14 -15.98 -3.10 -10.12
CA PRO A 14 -16.65 -2.94 -8.84
C PRO A 14 -15.68 -3.08 -7.65
N PHE A 15 -14.79 -4.07 -7.71
CA PHE A 15 -13.79 -4.28 -6.67
C PHE A 15 -12.84 -3.08 -6.56
N THR A 16 -12.44 -2.51 -7.69
CA THR A 16 -11.62 -1.28 -7.77
C THR A 16 -12.32 -0.12 -7.10
N ILE A 17 -13.57 0.13 -7.46
CA ILE A 17 -14.35 1.26 -6.93
C ILE A 17 -14.44 1.16 -5.40
N ILE A 18 -14.73 -0.04 -4.89
CA ILE A 18 -14.77 -0.30 -3.45
C ILE A 18 -13.39 -0.09 -2.83
N SER A 19 -12.31 -0.60 -3.43
CA SER A 19 -10.94 -0.39 -2.95
C SER A 19 -10.56 1.08 -2.90
N LEU A 20 -10.86 1.88 -3.93
CA LEU A 20 -10.58 3.31 -3.98
C LEU A 20 -11.39 4.09 -2.93
N PHE A 21 -12.64 3.70 -2.72
CA PHE A 21 -13.45 4.24 -1.64
C PHE A 21 -12.82 3.94 -0.27
N LEU A 22 -12.43 2.69 -0.02
CA LEU A 22 -11.75 2.29 1.22
C LEU A 22 -10.44 3.06 1.42
N TYR A 23 -9.63 3.22 0.37
CA TYR A 23 -8.42 4.04 0.41
C TYR A 23 -8.71 5.47 0.86
N THR A 24 -9.74 6.09 0.27
CA THR A 24 -10.14 7.46 0.60
C THR A 24 -10.58 7.57 2.06
N GLN A 25 -11.35 6.60 2.56
CA GLN A 25 -11.76 6.56 3.97
C GLN A 25 -10.57 6.35 4.92
N ILE A 26 -9.64 5.45 4.59
CA ILE A 26 -8.42 5.21 5.37
C ILE A 26 -7.55 6.48 5.42
N LEU A 27 -7.33 7.12 4.28
CA LEU A 27 -6.54 8.34 4.20
C LEU A 27 -7.17 9.47 4.99
N TYR A 28 -8.49 9.65 4.86
CA TYR A 28 -9.23 10.61 5.67
C TYR A 28 -9.06 10.31 7.16
N GLU A 29 -9.23 9.05 7.57
CA GLU A 29 -9.18 8.66 8.98
C GLU A 29 -7.80 8.93 9.60
N ILE A 30 -6.74 8.56 8.89
CA ILE A 30 -5.35 8.84 9.28
C ILE A 30 -5.14 10.36 9.38
N TYR A 31 -5.63 11.13 8.41
CA TYR A 31 -5.48 12.58 8.40
C TYR A 31 -6.22 13.25 9.57
N HIS A 32 -7.47 12.85 9.81
CA HIS A 32 -8.30 13.43 10.87
C HIS A 32 -7.80 13.06 12.27
N LYS A 33 -7.33 11.82 12.46
CA LYS A 33 -6.82 11.31 13.74
C LYS A 33 -5.31 11.44 13.90
N ARG A 34 -4.63 12.26 13.11
CA ARG A 34 -3.17 12.48 13.20
C ARG A 34 -2.65 12.90 14.59
N GLY A 35 -3.52 13.46 15.45
CA GLY A 35 -3.19 13.83 16.83
C GLY A 35 -3.21 12.66 17.82
N PHE A 36 -3.71 11.48 17.42
CA PHE A 36 -3.73 10.29 18.26
C PHE A 36 -2.43 9.49 18.05
N VAL A 37 -1.78 9.11 19.16
CA VAL A 37 -0.49 8.39 19.19
C VAL A 37 -0.47 7.15 18.29
N ILE A 38 -1.60 6.45 18.16
CA ILE A 38 -1.72 5.25 17.32
C ILE A 38 -1.49 5.58 15.84
N TYR A 39 -2.11 6.66 15.35
CA TYR A 39 -2.07 7.07 13.93
C TYR A 39 -0.84 7.91 13.60
N ASP A 40 -0.13 8.43 14.60
CA ASP A 40 1.14 9.13 14.42
C ASP A 40 2.35 8.19 14.21
N SER A 41 2.13 6.88 14.23
CA SER A 41 3.21 5.92 14.00
C SER A 41 3.76 5.96 12.58
N PHE A 42 5.06 5.69 12.43
CA PHE A 42 5.74 5.59 11.14
C PHE A 42 5.00 4.66 10.16
N PHE A 43 4.41 3.57 10.66
CA PHE A 43 3.59 2.65 9.86
C PHE A 43 2.44 3.36 9.13
N TYR A 44 1.63 4.17 9.82
CA TYR A 44 0.52 4.86 9.16
C TYR A 44 0.99 5.97 8.20
N ARG A 45 2.14 6.61 8.48
CA ARG A 45 2.77 7.56 7.53
C ARG A 45 3.18 6.85 6.23
N MET A 46 3.77 5.66 6.35
CA MET A 46 4.13 4.79 5.22
C MET A 46 2.90 4.32 4.43
N ILE A 47 1.84 3.88 5.13
CA ILE A 47 0.57 3.48 4.52
C ILE A 47 -0.06 4.65 3.77
N CYS A 48 -0.04 5.86 4.34
CA CYS A 48 -0.55 7.05 3.68
C CYS A 48 0.18 7.30 2.35
N SER A 49 1.52 7.30 2.39
CA SER A 49 2.34 7.44 1.18
C SER A 49 2.04 6.34 0.15
N GLN A 50 2.03 5.07 0.57
CA GLN A 50 1.76 3.93 -0.31
C GLN A 50 0.37 4.01 -0.94
N SER A 51 -0.64 4.43 -0.18
CA SER A 51 -2.02 4.54 -0.65
C SER A 51 -2.15 5.55 -1.79
N MET A 52 -1.43 6.67 -1.73
CA MET A 52 -1.42 7.64 -2.83
C MET A 52 -0.83 7.04 -4.12
N TYR A 53 0.23 6.24 -4.01
CA TYR A 53 0.79 5.53 -5.16
C TYR A 53 -0.16 4.49 -5.72
N ASP A 54 -0.78 3.69 -4.86
CA ASP A 54 -1.72 2.66 -5.27
C ASP A 54 -2.94 3.28 -5.98
N ILE A 55 -3.52 4.36 -5.43
CA ILE A 55 -4.63 5.09 -6.07
C ILE A 55 -4.20 5.65 -7.43
N SER A 56 -3.06 6.34 -7.47
CA SER A 56 -2.55 6.93 -8.72
C SER A 56 -2.29 5.87 -9.77
N TYR A 57 -1.71 4.72 -9.37
CA TYR A 57 -1.49 3.58 -10.24
C TYR A 57 -2.80 3.00 -10.77
N VAL A 58 -3.78 2.78 -9.91
CA VAL A 58 -5.09 2.24 -10.31
C VAL A 58 -5.76 3.16 -11.32
N ILE A 59 -5.79 4.48 -11.08
CA ILE A 59 -6.36 5.46 -12.01
C ILE A 59 -5.63 5.40 -13.35
N MET A 60 -4.30 5.41 -13.32
CA MET A 60 -3.46 5.32 -14.53
C MET A 60 -3.71 4.01 -15.28
N TYR A 61 -3.84 2.88 -14.59
CA TYR A 61 -4.12 1.58 -15.18
C TYR A 61 -5.48 1.57 -15.90
N PHE A 62 -6.52 2.13 -15.27
CA PHE A 62 -7.84 2.29 -15.90
C PHE A 62 -7.81 3.22 -17.11
N ALA A 63 -7.00 4.29 -17.08
CA ALA A 63 -6.90 5.23 -18.17
C ALA A 63 -6.05 4.73 -19.34
N MET A 64 -5.02 3.90 -19.10
CA MET A 64 -3.99 3.59 -20.10
C MET A 64 -3.90 2.12 -20.50
N GLU A 65 -4.20 1.19 -19.61
CA GLU A 65 -4.03 -0.25 -19.86
C GLU A 65 -5.35 -0.93 -20.24
N ILE A 66 -6.46 -0.59 -19.57
CA ILE A 66 -7.77 -1.18 -19.89
C ILE A 66 -8.27 -0.82 -21.31
N PRO A 67 -8.15 0.43 -21.77
CA PRO A 67 -8.67 0.79 -23.10
C PRO A 67 -7.99 0.04 -24.26
N GLN A 68 -6.81 -0.56 -24.03
CA GLN A 68 -6.10 -1.35 -25.05
C GLN A 68 -6.85 -2.63 -25.43
N ASP A 69 -7.79 -3.08 -24.60
CA ASP A 69 -8.58 -4.29 -24.85
C ASP A 69 -10.00 -3.97 -25.38
N TRP A 70 -10.31 -2.69 -25.64
CA TRP A 70 -11.61 -2.24 -26.18
C TRP A 70 -11.42 -1.52 -27.53
N PRO A 71 -11.77 -2.15 -28.66
CA PRO A 71 -11.62 -1.55 -29.98
C PRO A 71 -12.28 -0.18 -30.14
N SER A 72 -13.41 0.05 -29.46
CA SER A 72 -14.10 1.36 -29.45
C SER A 72 -13.26 2.48 -28.82
N MET A 73 -12.27 2.14 -27.99
CA MET A 73 -11.37 3.09 -27.34
C MET A 73 -10.03 3.26 -28.06
N TYR A 74 -9.80 2.58 -29.18
CA TYR A 74 -8.54 2.71 -29.94
C TYR A 74 -8.31 4.13 -30.42
N GLY A 75 -9.36 4.85 -30.86
CA GLY A 75 -9.25 6.25 -31.23
C GLY A 75 -8.78 7.15 -30.08
N PHE A 76 -9.24 6.88 -28.86
CA PHE A 76 -8.77 7.59 -27.66
C PHE A 76 -7.28 7.34 -27.42
N LEU A 77 -6.82 6.08 -27.46
CA LEU A 77 -5.40 5.74 -27.25
C LEU A 77 -4.48 6.32 -28.32
N LEU A 78 -4.88 6.24 -29.59
CA LEU A 78 -4.13 6.83 -30.70
C LEU A 78 -4.07 8.35 -30.57
N GLY A 79 -5.15 8.99 -30.11
CA GLY A 79 -5.19 10.42 -29.80
C GLY A 79 -4.32 10.85 -28.62
N MET A 80 -3.89 9.92 -27.77
CA MET A 80 -2.92 10.19 -26.68
C MET A 80 -1.47 10.22 -27.15
N ASN A 81 -1.19 9.86 -28.42
CA ASN A 81 0.15 9.98 -28.99
C ASN A 81 0.63 11.44 -28.93
N GLY A 82 1.89 11.64 -28.52
CA GLY A 82 2.46 12.97 -28.31
C GLY A 82 2.23 13.56 -26.91
N THR A 83 1.56 12.85 -26.00
CA THR A 83 1.49 13.21 -24.57
C THR A 83 2.57 12.50 -23.75
N VAL A 84 2.76 12.89 -22.49
CA VAL A 84 3.69 12.22 -21.53
C VAL A 84 3.09 10.93 -20.97
N LEU A 85 1.78 10.72 -21.13
CA LEU A 85 1.04 9.59 -20.54
C LEU A 85 1.57 8.21 -20.98
N PRO A 86 1.91 7.95 -22.26
CA PRO A 86 2.56 6.71 -22.67
C PRO A 86 3.88 6.41 -21.93
N GLN A 87 4.56 7.42 -21.37
CA GLN A 87 5.80 7.25 -20.61
C GLN A 87 5.58 6.96 -19.12
N LEU A 88 4.40 7.26 -18.57
CA LEU A 88 4.17 7.34 -17.13
C LEU A 88 3.84 6.02 -16.43
N THR A 89 3.97 4.85 -17.08
CA THR A 89 3.74 3.52 -16.44
C THR A 89 4.82 3.12 -15.41
N LEU A 90 5.35 4.10 -14.69
CA LEU A 90 6.32 4.01 -13.62
C LEU A 90 5.70 3.50 -12.31
N GLY A 91 4.37 3.61 -12.17
CA GLY A 91 3.64 3.31 -10.94
C GLY A 91 3.97 1.95 -10.33
N VAL A 92 4.22 0.92 -11.15
CA VAL A 92 4.56 -0.43 -10.64
C VAL A 92 5.99 -0.52 -10.11
N THR A 93 6.95 0.11 -10.79
CA THR A 93 8.33 0.20 -10.31
C THR A 93 8.39 1.03 -9.02
N MET A 94 7.64 2.14 -8.95
CA MET A 94 7.55 2.95 -7.73
C MET A 94 6.99 2.15 -6.56
N MET A 95 5.93 1.39 -6.84
CA MET A 95 5.22 0.57 -5.87
C MET A 95 6.06 -0.60 -5.37
N ALA A 96 6.83 -1.26 -6.24
CA ALA A 96 7.75 -2.32 -5.85
C ALA A 96 8.87 -1.79 -4.93
N ILE A 97 9.46 -0.64 -5.26
CA ILE A 97 10.51 0.00 -4.47
C ILE A 97 9.97 0.51 -3.13
N SER A 98 8.80 1.16 -3.13
CA SER A 98 8.11 1.61 -1.91
C SER A 98 7.78 0.44 -0.97
N ARG A 99 7.36 -0.71 -1.53
CA ARG A 99 7.09 -1.93 -0.75
C ARG A 99 8.35 -2.58 -0.19
N MET A 100 9.45 -2.58 -0.94
CA MET A 100 10.75 -3.04 -0.43
C MET A 100 11.16 -2.25 0.82
N MET A 101 11.04 -0.92 0.79
CA MET A 101 11.40 -0.06 1.93
C MET A 101 10.50 -0.32 3.15
N LEU A 102 9.21 -0.61 2.94
CA LEU A 102 8.27 -0.90 4.03
C LEU A 102 8.61 -2.20 4.77
N VAL A 103 9.05 -3.23 4.04
CA VAL A 103 9.31 -4.55 4.62
C VAL A 103 10.69 -4.66 5.28
N CYS A 104 11.69 -3.92 4.79
CA CYS A 104 13.08 -4.13 5.23
C CYS A 104 13.46 -3.46 6.57
N HIS A 105 12.54 -2.75 7.25
CA HIS A 105 12.91 -1.79 8.32
C HIS A 105 12.76 -2.18 9.82
N PRO A 106 12.79 -3.45 10.27
CA PRO A 106 12.90 -3.72 11.70
C PRO A 106 14.39 -3.85 12.12
N THR A 107 15.17 -2.77 12.10
CA THR A 107 16.50 -2.72 12.77
C THR A 107 16.72 -1.42 13.55
N HIS A 108 17.06 -1.59 14.84
CA HIS A 108 16.86 -0.67 15.97
C HIS A 108 17.51 0.73 15.88
N CYS A 109 18.46 0.97 14.98
CA CYS A 109 19.13 2.28 14.87
C CYS A 109 18.47 3.19 13.84
N PHE A 110 18.22 2.67 12.63
CA PHE A 110 17.59 3.44 11.56
C PHE A 110 16.12 3.75 11.86
N THR A 111 15.38 2.80 12.47
CA THR A 111 13.98 3.02 12.84
C THR A 111 13.80 4.12 13.88
N LYS A 112 14.81 4.38 14.74
CA LYS A 112 14.74 5.50 15.71
C LYS A 112 14.73 6.85 14.98
N ASN A 113 15.61 7.02 14.00
CA ASN A 113 15.64 8.24 13.20
C ASN A 113 14.39 8.37 12.32
N LEU A 114 13.91 7.26 11.72
CA LEU A 114 12.71 7.25 10.88
C LEU A 114 11.43 7.61 11.63
N LYS A 115 11.32 7.30 12.93
CA LYS A 115 10.12 7.64 13.73
C LYS A 115 9.86 9.14 13.82
N HIS A 116 10.91 9.95 13.67
CA HIS A 116 10.79 11.41 13.75
C HIS A 116 10.42 12.06 12.41
N LEU A 117 10.48 11.32 11.30
CA LEU A 117 10.17 11.85 9.97
C LEU A 117 8.68 12.13 9.82
N SER A 118 8.33 13.38 9.55
CA SER A 118 7.00 13.81 9.17
C SER A 118 6.47 13.05 7.95
N VAL A 119 5.14 13.03 7.77
CA VAL A 119 4.51 12.40 6.60
C VAL A 119 5.08 12.96 5.29
N LYS A 120 5.36 14.26 5.22
CA LYS A 120 5.93 14.90 4.04
C LYS A 120 7.34 14.39 3.72
N GLU A 121 8.18 14.21 4.73
CA GLU A 121 9.53 13.66 4.56
C GLU A 121 9.50 12.20 4.13
N VAL A 122 8.60 11.40 4.72
CA VAL A 122 8.39 10.00 4.30
C VAL A 122 7.92 9.94 2.85
N MET A 123 6.97 10.80 2.46
CA MET A 123 6.51 10.89 1.06
C MET A 123 7.64 11.30 0.12
N PHE A 124 8.44 12.29 0.48
CA PHE A 124 9.56 12.75 -0.33
C PHE A 124 10.61 11.64 -0.51
N PHE A 125 10.97 10.95 0.58
CA PHE A 125 11.86 9.80 0.53
C PHE A 125 11.31 8.68 -0.37
N HIS A 126 10.02 8.36 -0.23
CA HIS A 126 9.34 7.41 -1.10
C HIS A 126 9.27 7.82 -2.56
N LEU A 127 9.16 9.11 -2.85
CA LEU A 127 9.06 9.64 -4.21
C LEU A 127 10.41 9.73 -4.90
N THR A 128 11.51 9.85 -4.16
CA THR A 128 12.82 10.17 -4.72
C THR A 128 13.26 9.14 -5.77
N VAL A 129 13.37 7.86 -5.40
CA VAL A 129 13.82 6.81 -6.33
C VAL A 129 12.85 6.66 -7.52
N PRO A 130 11.53 6.59 -7.30
CA PRO A 130 10.56 6.63 -8.38
C PRO A 130 10.67 7.81 -9.35
N ALA A 131 10.83 9.02 -8.83
CA ALA A 131 10.91 10.24 -9.62
C ALA A 131 12.21 10.30 -10.41
N LEU A 132 13.33 9.88 -9.84
CA LEU A 132 14.60 9.78 -10.56
C LEU A 132 14.49 8.79 -11.74
N TYR A 133 13.85 7.63 -11.52
CA TYR A 133 13.62 6.67 -12.60
C TYR A 133 12.63 7.21 -13.65
N ALA A 134 11.62 7.96 -13.22
CA ALA A 134 10.70 8.67 -14.12
C ALA A 134 11.43 9.66 -15.03
N CYS A 135 12.28 10.49 -14.45
CA CYS A 135 13.10 11.44 -15.18
C CYS A 135 14.04 10.73 -16.15
N PHE A 136 14.64 9.60 -15.74
CA PHE A 136 15.47 8.79 -16.63
C PHE A 136 14.69 8.30 -17.86
N ILE A 137 13.48 7.74 -17.68
CA ILE A 137 12.65 7.32 -18.83
C ILE A 137 12.34 8.50 -19.76
N ILE A 138 11.96 9.65 -19.19
CA ILE A 138 11.57 10.84 -19.99
C ILE A 138 12.74 11.41 -20.79
N ILE A 139 13.95 11.41 -20.21
CA ILE A 139 15.13 12.07 -20.79
C ILE A 139 15.94 11.11 -21.68
N ALA A 140 16.04 9.84 -21.29
CA ALA A 140 17.01 8.91 -21.87
C ALA A 140 16.39 7.75 -22.67
N GLN A 141 15.06 7.61 -22.73
CA GLN A 141 14.40 6.61 -23.57
C GLN A 141 13.61 7.24 -24.70
N ASP A 142 13.49 6.49 -25.79
CA ASP A 142 12.70 6.91 -26.94
C ASP A 142 11.23 7.15 -26.58
N TRP A 143 10.61 8.06 -27.32
CA TRP A 143 9.19 8.36 -27.16
C TRP A 143 8.34 7.13 -27.47
N ARG A 144 7.52 6.73 -26.49
CA ARG A 144 6.54 5.66 -26.65
C ARG A 144 5.28 6.18 -27.30
N SER A 145 4.71 5.37 -28.18
CA SER A 145 3.44 5.63 -28.85
C SER A 145 2.50 4.45 -28.67
N TYR A 146 1.22 4.69 -28.88
CA TYR A 146 0.22 3.66 -29.10
C TYR A 146 0.10 3.40 -30.61
N ASP A 147 0.15 2.13 -30.99
CA ASP A 147 -0.06 1.69 -32.35
C ASP A 147 -0.75 0.33 -32.38
N PHE A 148 -1.39 -0.01 -33.49
CA PHE A 148 -2.02 -1.31 -33.69
C PHE A 148 -0.96 -2.37 -33.99
N VAL A 149 -0.78 -3.31 -33.06
CA VAL A 149 0.18 -4.40 -33.21
C VAL A 149 -0.55 -5.66 -33.64
N TYR A 150 -0.36 -6.08 -34.88
CA TYR A 150 -1.01 -7.28 -35.45
C TYR A 150 -0.76 -8.54 -34.62
N LYS A 151 0.45 -8.73 -34.08
CA LYS A 151 0.79 -9.88 -33.21
C LYS A 151 -0.01 -9.89 -31.89
N ALA A 152 -0.37 -8.71 -31.38
CA ALA A 152 -1.19 -8.58 -30.18
C ALA A 152 -2.70 -8.47 -30.52
N ASN A 153 -3.03 -8.30 -31.80
CA ASN A 153 -4.36 -8.01 -32.33
C ASN A 153 -5.09 -6.87 -31.60
N ARG A 154 -4.34 -5.82 -31.23
CA ARG A 154 -4.88 -4.66 -30.49
C ARG A 154 -3.98 -3.44 -30.60
N VAL A 155 -4.53 -2.27 -30.28
CA VAL A 155 -3.72 -1.07 -30.01
C VAL A 155 -3.02 -1.27 -28.67
N THR A 156 -1.70 -1.23 -28.68
CA THR A 156 -0.88 -1.31 -27.48
C THR A 156 0.27 -0.34 -27.57
N ARG A 157 0.94 -0.15 -26.44
CA ARG A 157 2.09 0.74 -26.36
C ARG A 157 3.32 0.08 -26.98
N VAL A 158 3.87 0.75 -27.98
CA VAL A 158 5.08 0.40 -28.73
C VAL A 158 6.23 1.31 -28.28
N GLY A 159 7.44 0.78 -28.32
CA GLY A 159 8.69 1.49 -28.04
C GLY A 159 9.86 0.65 -28.56
N SER A 160 11.08 1.17 -28.49
CA SER A 160 12.27 0.43 -28.89
C SER A 160 12.45 -0.84 -28.05
N ASP A 161 12.88 -1.93 -28.70
CA ASP A 161 13.10 -3.22 -28.03
C ASP A 161 14.11 -3.08 -26.89
N GLU A 162 15.14 -2.25 -27.07
CA GLU A 162 16.13 -1.90 -26.04
C GLU A 162 15.47 -1.25 -24.82
N SER A 163 14.59 -0.26 -25.03
CA SER A 163 13.86 0.39 -23.94
C SER A 163 12.94 -0.60 -23.22
N ILE A 164 12.27 -1.50 -23.94
CA ILE A 164 11.39 -2.53 -23.35
C ILE A 164 12.22 -3.51 -22.50
N ALA A 165 13.34 -3.99 -23.04
CA ALA A 165 14.24 -4.91 -22.36
C ALA A 165 14.84 -4.27 -21.09
N LEU A 166 15.34 -3.04 -21.18
CA LEU A 166 15.90 -2.30 -20.05
C LEU A 166 14.88 -2.14 -18.92
N ASN A 167 13.66 -1.71 -19.23
CA ASN A 167 12.61 -1.56 -18.21
C ASN A 167 12.23 -2.89 -17.57
N SER A 168 12.14 -3.95 -18.36
CA SER A 168 11.84 -5.30 -17.87
C SER A 168 12.95 -5.80 -16.95
N ASN A 169 14.21 -5.55 -17.28
CA ASN A 169 15.38 -5.89 -16.45
C ASN A 169 15.40 -5.11 -15.13
N VAL A 170 15.14 -3.79 -15.16
CA VAL A 170 15.06 -2.97 -13.95
C VAL A 170 13.94 -3.45 -13.03
N LEU A 171 12.77 -3.77 -13.59
CA LEU A 171 11.64 -4.32 -12.84
C LEU A 171 11.97 -5.70 -12.24
N CYS A 172 12.63 -6.58 -13.00
CA CYS A 172 13.09 -7.87 -12.51
C CYS A 172 14.10 -7.72 -11.38
N ALA A 173 15.14 -6.90 -11.58
CA ALA A 173 16.18 -6.67 -10.57
C ALA A 173 15.61 -6.05 -9.29
N SER A 174 14.79 -5.00 -9.41
CA SER A 174 14.20 -4.32 -8.25
C SER A 174 13.24 -5.22 -7.47
N SER A 175 12.37 -5.98 -8.15
CA SER A 175 11.45 -6.91 -7.49
C SER A 175 12.19 -8.09 -6.85
N PHE A 176 13.21 -8.64 -7.52
CA PHE A 176 14.03 -9.72 -6.98
C PHE A 176 14.84 -9.29 -5.76
N THR A 177 15.60 -8.19 -5.86
CA THR A 177 16.37 -7.64 -4.74
C THR A 177 15.45 -7.27 -3.57
N GLY A 178 14.30 -6.65 -3.86
CA GLY A 178 13.32 -6.32 -2.84
C GLY A 178 12.73 -7.55 -2.16
N GLY A 179 12.41 -8.60 -2.92
CA GLY A 179 11.96 -9.89 -2.41
C GLY A 179 13.02 -10.57 -1.54
N LEU A 180 14.28 -10.56 -1.97
CA LEU A 180 15.40 -11.16 -1.23
C LEU A 180 15.63 -10.42 0.11
N MET A 181 15.74 -9.10 0.09
CA MET A 181 15.90 -8.30 1.31
C MET A 181 14.73 -8.50 2.26
N SER A 182 13.50 -8.49 1.73
CA SER A 182 12.28 -8.75 2.49
C SER A 182 12.29 -10.13 3.15
N SER A 183 12.72 -11.16 2.41
CA SER A 183 12.83 -12.54 2.91
C SER A 183 13.78 -12.61 4.10
N LEU A 184 14.97 -11.98 3.99
CA LEU A 184 15.95 -11.92 5.09
C LEU A 184 15.39 -11.22 6.32
N CYS A 185 14.64 -10.13 6.13
CA CYS A 185 13.97 -9.41 7.21
C CYS A 185 12.89 -10.28 7.89
N TYR A 186 12.07 -10.98 7.12
CA TYR A 186 11.06 -11.89 7.67
C TYR A 186 11.66 -13.07 8.40
N ILE A 187 12.74 -13.67 7.90
CA ILE A 187 13.44 -14.74 8.60
C ILE A 187 13.88 -14.26 9.99
N ARG A 188 14.46 -13.05 10.08
CA ARG A 188 14.86 -12.46 11.36
C ARG A 188 13.66 -12.20 12.28
N VAL A 189 12.56 -11.67 11.73
CA VAL A 189 11.32 -11.45 12.47
C VAL A 189 10.79 -12.78 13.00
N PHE A 190 10.61 -13.80 12.17
CA PHE A 190 10.15 -15.13 12.59
C PHE A 190 11.04 -15.75 13.66
N LEU A 191 12.36 -15.64 13.55
CA LEU A 191 13.29 -16.10 14.58
C LEU A 191 13.11 -15.33 15.91
N ALA A 192 12.89 -14.03 15.85
CA ALA A 192 12.62 -13.20 17.03
C ALA A 192 11.25 -13.52 17.66
N LEU A 193 10.20 -13.72 16.85
CA LEU A 193 8.88 -14.14 17.30
C LEU A 193 8.94 -15.51 17.99
N ARG A 194 9.65 -16.47 17.39
CA ARG A 194 9.85 -17.82 17.95
C ARG A 194 10.41 -17.73 19.37
N LYS A 195 11.47 -16.92 19.59
CA LYS A 195 12.08 -16.74 20.91
C LYS A 195 11.11 -16.14 21.95
N ARG A 196 10.24 -15.22 21.54
CA ARG A 196 9.27 -14.55 22.43
C ARG A 196 8.05 -15.40 22.79
N ILE A 197 7.60 -16.28 21.91
CA ILE A 197 6.45 -17.17 22.18
C ILE A 197 6.77 -18.18 23.28
N PHE A 198 8.02 -18.62 23.40
CA PHE A 198 8.44 -19.58 24.43
C PHE A 198 8.76 -18.94 25.80
N THR A 199 8.55 -17.63 25.99
CA THR A 199 8.82 -16.96 27.28
C THR A 199 7.52 -16.77 28.10
N PRO A 200 7.44 -17.27 29.34
CA PRO A 200 6.20 -17.29 30.13
C PRO A 200 5.70 -15.91 30.63
N ALA A 201 6.48 -14.83 30.47
CA ALA A 201 6.09 -13.47 30.83
C ALA A 201 5.16 -12.78 29.79
N ALA A 202 4.70 -13.49 28.76
CA ALA A 202 4.03 -12.92 27.59
C ALA A 202 2.54 -12.58 27.75
N SER A 203 1.86 -12.99 28.83
CA SER A 203 0.40 -12.89 28.93
C SER A 203 -0.14 -11.45 29.11
N SER A 204 0.59 -10.54 29.77
CA SER A 204 0.17 -9.13 29.91
C SER A 204 0.42 -8.28 28.66
N SER A 205 1.32 -8.73 27.77
CA SER A 205 1.68 -8.06 26.50
C SER A 205 0.74 -8.38 25.33
N LEU A 206 -0.26 -9.25 25.53
CA LEU A 206 -1.14 -9.76 24.46
C LEU A 206 -1.92 -8.67 23.72
N ARG A 207 -2.22 -7.53 24.35
CA ARG A 207 -2.96 -6.43 23.72
C ARG A 207 -2.10 -5.62 22.74
N SER A 208 -0.88 -5.26 23.13
CA SER A 208 0.11 -4.63 22.22
C SER A 208 0.42 -5.56 21.04
N TRP A 209 0.52 -6.86 21.35
CA TRP A 209 0.83 -7.90 20.38
C TRP A 209 -0.21 -8.04 19.26
N ARG A 210 -1.50 -7.88 19.54
CA ARG A 210 -2.55 -7.94 18.50
C ARG A 210 -2.37 -6.86 17.43
N SER A 211 -1.96 -5.65 17.83
CA SER A 211 -1.68 -4.56 16.88
C SER A 211 -0.43 -4.85 16.06
N GLU A 212 0.62 -5.42 16.67
CA GLU A 212 1.86 -5.78 15.99
C GLU A 212 1.67 -6.96 15.01
N ILE A 213 0.90 -7.98 15.39
CA ILE A 213 0.53 -9.09 14.50
C ILE A 213 -0.21 -8.57 13.27
N SER A 214 -1.15 -7.64 13.47
CA SER A 214 -1.94 -7.09 12.37
C SER A 214 -1.06 -6.44 11.31
N ILE A 215 -0.10 -5.62 11.75
CA ILE A 215 0.92 -5.01 10.89
C ILE A 215 1.76 -6.08 10.18
N LEU A 216 2.18 -7.11 10.91
CA LEU A 216 3.00 -8.21 10.39
C LEU A 216 2.27 -9.05 9.33
N ILE A 217 0.98 -9.32 9.53
CA ILE A 217 0.15 -10.02 8.55
C ILE A 217 0.01 -9.19 7.28
N ILE A 218 -0.32 -7.90 7.40
CA ILE A 218 -0.42 -7.00 6.23
C ILE A 218 0.91 -7.03 5.47
N SER A 219 2.01 -6.77 6.17
CA SER A 219 3.31 -6.69 5.53
C SER A 219 3.72 -8.04 4.91
N PHE A 220 3.29 -9.18 5.49
CA PHE A 220 3.58 -10.51 4.95
C PHE A 220 2.80 -10.79 3.65
N VAL A 221 1.52 -10.39 3.59
CA VAL A 221 0.73 -10.48 2.34
C VAL A 221 1.37 -9.65 1.23
N LEU A 222 1.87 -8.45 1.56
CA LEU A 222 2.58 -7.61 0.59
C LEU A 222 3.89 -8.23 0.13
N PHE A 223 4.60 -8.92 1.01
CA PHE A 223 5.79 -9.68 0.67
C PHE A 223 5.48 -10.85 -0.26
N CYS A 224 4.46 -11.66 0.02
CA CYS A 224 4.03 -12.73 -0.89
C CYS A 224 3.71 -12.16 -2.27
N ALA A 225 2.99 -11.04 -2.33
CA ALA A 225 2.65 -10.39 -3.58
C ALA A 225 3.89 -9.87 -4.33
N LEU A 226 4.88 -9.30 -3.62
CA LEU A 226 6.18 -8.92 -4.20
C LEU A 226 6.93 -10.14 -4.75
N CYS A 227 6.93 -11.28 -4.04
CA CYS A 227 7.53 -12.52 -4.52
C CYS A 227 6.85 -13.04 -5.79
N THR A 228 5.51 -12.98 -5.85
CA THR A 228 4.78 -13.37 -7.06
C THR A 228 5.12 -12.43 -8.23
N LEU A 229 5.27 -11.13 -7.98
CA LEU A 229 5.70 -10.16 -8.98
C LEU A 229 7.13 -10.43 -9.47
N ALA A 230 8.06 -10.74 -8.55
CA ALA A 230 9.43 -11.12 -8.90
C ALA A 230 9.46 -12.40 -9.74
N ALA A 231 8.70 -13.43 -9.34
CA ALA A 231 8.57 -14.66 -10.11
C ALA A 231 8.00 -14.39 -11.51
N TYR A 232 6.99 -13.51 -11.64
CA TYR A 232 6.46 -13.10 -12.93
C TYR A 232 7.54 -12.47 -13.82
N PHE A 233 8.35 -11.55 -13.30
CA PHE A 233 9.40 -10.90 -14.09
C PHE A 233 10.57 -11.83 -14.43
N VAL A 234 10.94 -12.74 -13.54
CA VAL A 234 11.94 -13.78 -13.84
C VAL A 234 11.43 -14.70 -14.94
N CYS A 235 10.18 -15.18 -14.85
CA CYS A 235 9.56 -15.96 -15.92
C CYS A 235 9.52 -15.17 -17.24
N ASN A 236 9.12 -13.89 -17.19
CA ASN A 236 9.09 -13.02 -18.35
C ASN A 236 10.48 -12.93 -19.00
N LEU A 237 11.53 -12.69 -18.21
CA LEU A 237 12.91 -12.64 -18.69
C LEU A 237 13.35 -13.96 -19.35
N LEU A 238 13.04 -15.11 -18.75
CA LEU A 238 13.40 -16.42 -19.28
C LEU A 238 12.65 -16.77 -20.56
N PHE A 239 11.33 -16.57 -20.59
CA PHE A 239 10.50 -16.92 -21.75
C PHE A 239 10.68 -15.94 -22.90
N VAL A 240 10.65 -14.63 -22.63
CA VAL A 240 10.80 -13.60 -23.67
C VAL A 240 12.24 -13.54 -24.18
N GLY A 241 13.23 -13.83 -23.33
CA GLY A 241 14.62 -13.99 -23.75
C GLY A 241 14.84 -15.19 -24.67
N SER A 242 14.00 -16.22 -24.57
CA SER A 242 14.05 -17.41 -25.45
C SER A 242 13.21 -17.25 -26.72
N ASP A 243 12.03 -16.66 -26.61
CA ASP A 243 11.10 -16.43 -27.72
C ASP A 243 10.33 -15.11 -27.53
N TRP A 244 10.72 -14.11 -28.33
CA TRP A 244 10.07 -12.80 -28.34
C TRP A 244 8.60 -12.84 -28.77
N SER A 245 8.17 -13.88 -29.48
CA SER A 245 6.77 -14.03 -29.92
C SER A 245 5.81 -14.13 -28.74
N VAL A 246 6.29 -14.63 -27.60
CA VAL A 246 5.50 -14.85 -26.38
C VAL A 246 5.34 -13.56 -25.55
N PHE A 247 6.07 -12.50 -25.86
CA PHE A 247 6.08 -11.24 -25.11
C PHE A 247 4.67 -10.68 -24.87
N TYR A 248 3.88 -10.52 -25.93
CA TYR A 248 2.52 -9.97 -25.80
C TYR A 248 1.60 -10.91 -25.01
N THR A 249 1.78 -12.22 -25.13
CA THR A 249 1.02 -13.23 -24.40
C THR A 249 1.33 -13.22 -22.90
N ILE A 250 2.57 -13.01 -22.48
CA ILE A 250 2.94 -12.93 -21.06
C ILE A 250 2.62 -11.56 -20.48
N ARG A 251 2.94 -10.48 -21.21
CA ARG A 251 2.70 -9.10 -20.78
C ARG A 251 1.24 -8.84 -20.47
N LYS A 252 0.34 -9.51 -21.20
CA LYS A 252 -1.10 -9.41 -20.96
C LYS A 252 -1.45 -9.74 -19.50
N HIS A 253 -0.79 -10.68 -18.84
CA HIS A 253 -1.13 -11.08 -17.47
C HIS A 253 -0.53 -10.20 -16.35
N PHE A 254 0.28 -9.20 -16.71
CA PHE A 254 0.96 -8.33 -15.74
C PHE A 254 -0.01 -7.64 -14.75
N TYR A 255 -1.21 -7.31 -15.21
CA TYR A 255 -2.21 -6.66 -14.36
C TYR A 255 -2.64 -7.56 -13.20
N ALA A 256 -2.69 -8.88 -13.37
CA ALA A 256 -3.17 -9.78 -12.31
C ALA A 256 -2.33 -9.63 -11.04
N PHE A 257 -1.03 -9.40 -11.20
CA PHE A 257 -0.09 -9.21 -10.11
C PHE A 257 -0.10 -7.77 -9.60
N SER A 258 0.11 -6.80 -10.49
CA SER A 258 0.23 -5.38 -10.12
C SER A 258 -1.07 -4.79 -9.58
N PHE A 259 -2.21 -5.19 -10.13
CA PHE A 259 -3.53 -4.73 -9.70
C PHE A 259 -3.91 -5.29 -8.32
N PHE A 260 -3.68 -6.59 -8.09
CA PHE A 260 -3.90 -7.22 -6.79
C PHE A 260 -3.05 -6.56 -5.70
N ILE A 261 -1.76 -6.37 -5.99
CA ILE A 261 -0.80 -5.65 -5.16
C ILE A 261 -1.39 -4.30 -4.74
N SER A 262 -1.85 -3.50 -5.70
CA SER A 262 -2.39 -2.14 -5.49
C SER A 262 -3.73 -2.08 -4.78
N THR A 263 -4.49 -3.16 -4.71
CA THR A 263 -5.83 -3.14 -4.11
C THR A 263 -5.88 -3.89 -2.80
N ALA A 264 -4.92 -4.78 -2.51
CA ALA A 264 -4.89 -5.58 -1.29
C ALA A 264 -4.68 -4.75 0.00
N ASN A 265 -3.90 -3.67 -0.05
CA ASN A 265 -3.55 -2.85 1.13
C ASN A 265 -4.76 -2.40 1.98
N PRO A 266 -5.79 -1.73 1.42
CA PRO A 266 -6.94 -1.26 2.19
C PRO A 266 -7.72 -2.43 2.79
N TRP A 267 -7.86 -3.54 2.05
CA TRP A 267 -8.52 -4.73 2.55
C TRP A 267 -7.76 -5.38 3.70
N CYS A 268 -6.43 -5.50 3.59
CA CYS A 268 -5.59 -6.03 4.66
C CYS A 268 -5.70 -5.16 5.93
N LEU A 269 -5.73 -3.83 5.79
CA LEU A 269 -5.95 -2.91 6.92
C LEU A 269 -7.34 -3.06 7.54
N MET A 270 -8.39 -3.19 6.73
CA MET A 270 -9.76 -3.40 7.22
C MET A 270 -9.94 -4.74 7.94
N ILE A 271 -9.27 -5.79 7.48
CA ILE A 271 -9.36 -7.12 8.09
C ILE A 271 -8.58 -7.17 9.41
N THR A 272 -7.38 -6.60 9.43
CA THR A 272 -6.45 -6.77 10.55
C THR A 272 -6.58 -5.68 11.62
N SER A 273 -6.80 -4.41 11.24
CA SER A 273 -6.91 -3.30 12.20
C SER A 273 -8.35 -3.09 12.65
N GLU A 274 -8.68 -3.57 13.85
CA GLU A 274 -9.99 -3.39 14.48
C GLU A 274 -10.36 -1.90 14.63
N SER A 275 -9.39 -1.07 15.02
CA SER A 275 -9.60 0.37 15.21
C SER A 275 -9.93 1.09 13.89
N MET A 276 -9.20 0.76 12.81
CA MET A 276 -9.47 1.31 11.48
C MET A 276 -10.83 0.83 10.97
N ARG A 277 -11.10 -0.47 11.06
CA ARG A 277 -12.36 -1.08 10.65
C ARG A 277 -13.55 -0.45 11.36
N SER A 278 -13.51 -0.38 12.69
CA SER A 278 -14.60 0.18 13.49
C SER A 278 -14.87 1.64 13.08
N SER A 279 -13.82 2.44 12.91
CA SER A 279 -13.96 3.86 12.54
C SER A 279 -14.59 4.04 11.15
N ILE A 280 -14.16 3.26 10.16
CA ILE A 280 -14.69 3.34 8.79
C ILE A 280 -16.11 2.79 8.72
N VAL A 281 -16.38 1.65 9.34
CA VAL A 281 -17.71 1.03 9.35
C VAL A 281 -18.74 1.93 10.06
N HIS A 282 -18.39 2.51 11.21
CA HIS A 282 -19.28 3.45 11.91
C HIS A 282 -19.63 4.68 11.10
N ARG A 283 -18.70 5.15 10.27
CA ARG A 283 -18.90 6.33 9.44
C ARG A 283 -19.67 6.03 8.15
N CYS A 284 -19.39 4.88 7.53
CA CYS A 284 -19.98 4.52 6.23
C CYS A 284 -21.38 3.91 6.36
N LEU A 285 -21.68 3.22 7.46
CA LEU A 285 -23.02 2.68 7.68
C LEU A 285 -23.91 3.74 8.34
N PRO A 286 -25.04 4.09 7.71
CA PRO A 286 -26.12 4.80 8.40
C PRO A 286 -26.47 4.05 9.69
N SER A 287 -26.79 4.80 10.76
CA SER A 287 -27.17 4.28 12.07
C SER A 287 -28.27 3.20 12.05
N PHE A 288 -29.03 3.12 10.96
CA PHE A 288 -30.00 2.06 10.67
C PHE A 288 -29.37 0.66 10.48
N PHE A 289 -28.24 0.55 9.76
CA PHE A 289 -27.57 -0.75 9.49
C PHE A 289 -26.74 -1.27 10.67
N LEU A 290 -26.31 -0.38 11.57
CA LEU A 290 -25.61 -0.74 12.81
C LEU A 290 -26.48 -1.59 13.78
N ARG A 291 -27.81 -1.64 13.55
CA ARG A 291 -28.75 -2.47 14.33
C ARG A 291 -28.88 -3.91 13.82
N LEU A 292 -28.25 -4.26 12.69
CA LEU A 292 -28.22 -5.66 12.23
C LEU A 292 -27.34 -6.51 13.17
N PRO A 293 -27.78 -7.72 13.56
CA PRO A 293 -27.09 -8.55 14.56
C PRO A 293 -25.64 -8.94 14.18
N LEU A 294 -25.29 -8.89 12.90
CA LEU A 294 -23.91 -9.06 12.43
C LEU A 294 -22.98 -7.89 12.80
N CYS A 295 -23.48 -6.66 12.89
CA CYS A 295 -22.69 -5.46 13.25
C CYS A 295 -22.50 -5.29 14.76
N ILE A 296 -23.41 -5.83 15.57
CA ILE A 296 -23.37 -5.75 17.04
C ILE A 296 -22.12 -6.45 17.61
N ARG A 297 -21.60 -7.49 16.94
CA ARG A 297 -20.34 -8.14 17.33
C ARG A 297 -19.08 -7.29 17.11
N PHE A 298 -19.16 -6.24 16.29
CA PHE A 298 -18.01 -5.41 15.92
C PHE A 298 -17.95 -4.06 16.65
N CYS A 299 -18.98 -3.71 17.41
CA CYS A 299 -19.01 -2.50 18.23
C CYS A 299 -19.09 -2.93 19.70
N PRO A 300 -17.97 -2.94 20.46
CA PRO A 300 -18.07 -3.12 21.89
C PRO A 300 -18.96 -2.00 22.45
N PRO A 301 -19.92 -2.33 23.35
CA PRO A 301 -20.79 -1.31 23.93
C PRO A 301 -19.92 -0.24 24.56
N ASN A 302 -20.12 1.01 24.13
CA ASN A 302 -19.53 2.16 24.81
C ASN A 302 -19.90 2.01 26.27
N LYS A 303 -18.90 1.83 27.14
CA LYS A 303 -19.09 2.02 28.57
C LYS A 303 -19.47 3.48 28.73
N THR A 304 -20.76 3.77 28.72
CA THR A 304 -21.33 4.99 29.24
C THR A 304 -20.73 5.14 30.62
N THR A 305 -19.79 6.07 30.73
CA THR A 305 -19.30 6.58 32.00
C THR A 305 -20.53 7.10 32.71
N THR A 306 -21.11 6.27 33.57
CA THR A 306 -22.04 6.69 34.59
C THR A 306 -21.25 7.69 35.44
N THR A 307 -21.42 8.98 35.14
CA THR A 307 -21.14 10.05 36.07
C THR A 307 -21.99 9.78 37.30
N GLY A 308 -21.39 9.07 38.26
CA GLY A 308 -21.90 8.98 39.61
C GLY A 308 -21.84 10.37 40.22
N GLU A 309 -22.97 11.08 40.14
CA GLU A 309 -23.27 12.14 41.09
C GLU A 309 -23.45 11.49 42.45
N SER A 310 -22.37 11.44 43.22
CA SER A 310 -22.42 11.23 44.66
C SER A 310 -21.58 12.30 45.34
N SER A 311 -22.28 13.37 45.73
CA SER A 311 -22.41 13.81 47.13
C SER A 311 -21.14 14.25 47.90
N VAL A 312 -21.15 15.54 48.27
CA VAL A 312 -20.96 16.05 49.65
C VAL A 312 -19.56 16.46 50.12
N ASN A 313 -19.59 17.57 50.88
CA ASN A 313 -18.57 18.22 51.70
C ASN A 313 -17.55 19.09 50.95
N GLY A 314 -17.26 20.31 51.37
CA GLY A 314 -17.46 20.94 52.68
C GLY A 314 -16.34 21.95 52.82
N ALA A 315 -16.67 23.15 53.26
CA ALA A 315 -15.74 24.25 53.43
C ALA A 315 -14.52 23.83 54.26
N ASN A 316 -13.31 24.04 53.73
CA ASN A 316 -12.13 24.19 54.55
C ASN A 316 -11.16 25.22 53.97
N LYS A 317 -11.14 26.33 54.70
CA LYS A 317 -10.12 27.36 54.90
C LYS A 317 -8.75 27.15 54.26
N LEU A 318 -8.33 28.23 53.59
CA LEU A 318 -6.97 28.73 53.41
C LEU A 318 -5.98 28.30 54.52
N VAL A 319 -4.88 27.68 54.11
CA VAL A 319 -3.54 27.91 54.68
C VAL A 319 -2.52 27.81 53.54
N ALA A 320 -1.86 28.94 53.24
CA ALA A 320 -0.64 28.96 52.44
C ALA A 320 0.57 28.60 53.32
N PRO A 321 1.61 27.98 52.74
CA PRO A 321 2.94 28.42 53.12
C PRO A 321 3.93 28.54 51.94
N LYS A 322 4.51 29.75 51.89
CA LYS A 322 5.93 30.09 51.70
C LYS A 322 6.76 29.28 50.71
N GLN A 323 7.12 29.97 49.63
CA GLN A 323 8.35 29.77 48.86
C GLN A 323 9.58 29.77 49.76
N VAL A 324 10.46 28.79 49.57
CA VAL A 324 11.86 28.87 49.99
C VAL A 324 12.71 28.54 48.76
N PHE A 325 13.43 29.57 48.30
CA PHE A 325 14.56 29.48 47.40
C PHE A 325 15.75 28.88 48.17
N THR A 326 16.42 27.88 47.59
CA THR A 326 17.81 27.56 47.93
C THR A 326 18.55 27.20 46.65
N THR A 327 19.34 28.17 46.20
CA THR A 327 20.57 28.01 45.41
C THR A 327 21.60 27.19 46.18
N ALA A 328 22.29 26.28 45.50
CA ALA A 328 23.61 25.80 45.91
C ALA A 328 24.42 25.38 44.67
N MET A 329 25.52 26.14 44.49
CA MET A 329 26.82 25.88 43.85
C MET A 329 26.90 25.18 42.50
#